data_AF-A0A836SS94-F1
#
_entry.id   AF-A0A836SS94-F1
#
_cell.length_a   1.000
_cell.length_b   1.000
_cell.length_c   1.000
_cell.angle_alpha   90.00
_cell.angle_beta   90.00
_cell.angle_gamma   90.00
#
_symmetry.space_group_name_H-M   'P 1'
#
loop_
_entity.id
_entity.type
_entity.pdbx_description
1 polymer ?
#
loop_
_entity_poly.entity_id
_entity_poly.type
_entity_poly.pdbx_seq_one_letter_code
_entity_poly.pdbx_strand_id
1 'polypeptide(L)'
;MGISNRKNNCAFAVGSLSLLHRAREAVEQITMDREVLHLRNSLIPQYARMVYNGFWFSPERRMLQAAMDEAAQTVTGEARLKLYRGNCMIVGRRAPQPLYDPRLATFELEEVYDQRDAGGFIKLNALRLRMAARAGRRNASKAQ
;
A
#
# COMPACT_ATOMS: atom_id res chain seq x y z
N MET A 1 15.58 -20.68 -39.17
CA MET A 1 14.94 -19.34 -39.07
C MET A 1 14.59 -19.09 -37.60
N GLY A 2 15.56 -18.65 -36.78
CA GLY A 2 15.36 -18.46 -35.34
C GLY A 2 14.89 -17.05 -35.02
N ILE A 3 13.67 -16.89 -34.51
CA ILE A 3 13.15 -15.59 -34.08
C ILE A 3 13.85 -15.23 -32.76
N SER A 4 14.92 -14.45 -32.86
CA SER A 4 15.63 -13.86 -31.73
C SER A 4 14.69 -12.90 -30.99
N ASN A 5 14.40 -13.22 -29.73
CA ASN A 5 13.61 -12.43 -28.80
C ASN A 5 14.36 -11.12 -28.46
N ARG A 6 14.11 -10.06 -29.23
CA ARG A 6 14.65 -8.72 -28.99
C ARG A 6 14.03 -8.16 -27.72
N LYS A 7 14.76 -8.21 -26.61
CA LYS A 7 14.47 -7.39 -25.43
C LYS A 7 14.66 -5.92 -25.83
N ASN A 8 13.57 -5.22 -26.07
CA ASN A 8 13.57 -3.80 -26.36
C ASN A 8 13.94 -3.03 -25.08
N ASN A 9 15.22 -2.72 -24.90
CA ASN A 9 15.69 -1.82 -23.84
C ASN A 9 15.38 -0.37 -24.25
N CYS A 10 14.13 0.04 -24.03
CA CYS A 10 13.75 1.45 -24.08
C CYS A 10 14.02 2.06 -22.69
N ALA A 11 15.12 2.79 -22.56
CA ALA A 11 15.40 3.58 -21.36
C ALA A 11 14.58 4.88 -21.44
N PHE A 12 13.45 4.93 -20.74
CA PHE A 12 12.69 6.17 -20.56
C PHE A 12 13.29 6.96 -19.38
N ALA A 13 13.52 8.25 -19.55
CA ALA A 13 13.95 9.13 -18.46
C ALA A 13 12.76 9.46 -17.54
N VAL A 14 12.44 8.57 -16.59
CA VAL A 14 11.27 8.65 -15.71
C VAL A 14 11.55 9.52 -14.45
N GLY A 15 12.35 10.58 -14.59
CA GLY A 15 12.77 11.39 -13.44
C GLY A 15 11.60 12.11 -12.78
N SER A 16 10.80 12.85 -13.54
CA SER A 16 9.68 13.64 -13.01
C SER A 16 8.50 12.79 -12.52
N LEU A 17 8.15 11.73 -13.25
CA LEU A 17 7.03 10.86 -12.90
C LEU A 17 7.32 10.05 -11.62
N SER A 18 8.54 9.53 -11.47
CA SER A 18 8.92 8.80 -10.25
C SER A 18 8.92 9.71 -9.01
N LEU A 19 9.35 10.98 -9.17
CA LEU A 19 9.28 11.98 -8.12
C LEU A 19 7.85 12.27 -7.68
N LEU A 20 6.95 12.52 -8.65
CA LEU A 20 5.55 12.78 -8.37
C LEU A 20 4.89 11.58 -7.68
N HIS A 21 5.18 10.38 -8.17
CA HIS A 21 4.67 9.14 -7.57
C HIS A 21 5.11 9.00 -6.12
N ARG A 22 6.39 9.21 -5.82
CA ARG A 22 6.93 9.14 -4.46
C ARG A 22 6.40 10.24 -3.55
N ALA A 23 6.20 11.45 -4.07
CA ALA A 23 5.56 12.53 -3.32
C ALA A 23 4.11 12.17 -2.96
N ARG A 24 3.35 11.64 -3.91
CA ARG A 24 1.96 11.24 -3.71
C ARG A 24 1.84 10.09 -2.71
N GLU A 25 2.65 9.04 -2.86
CA GLU A 25 2.70 7.93 -1.90
C GLU A 25 3.00 8.43 -0.48
N ALA A 26 3.87 9.42 -0.34
CA ALA A 26 4.19 10.00 0.96
C ALA A 26 3.00 10.72 1.62
N VAL A 27 2.15 11.39 0.82
CA VAL A 27 0.93 12.04 1.32
C VAL A 27 -0.17 11.01 1.61
N GLU A 28 -0.33 10.01 0.75
CA GLU A 28 -1.30 8.91 0.95
C GLU A 28 -1.06 8.20 2.29
N GLN A 29 0.21 7.98 2.67
CA GLN A 29 0.58 7.33 3.94
C GLN A 29 0.11 8.06 5.20
N ILE A 30 -0.14 9.38 5.14
CA ILE A 30 -0.56 10.17 6.31
C ILE A 30 -2.04 10.57 6.28
N THR A 31 -2.71 10.43 5.13
CA THR A 31 -4.09 10.89 4.88
C THR A 31 -5.08 9.77 4.59
N MET A 32 -4.60 8.58 4.22
CA MET A 32 -5.46 7.44 3.88
C MET A 32 -5.50 6.42 5.01
N ASP A 33 -6.68 5.83 5.23
CA ASP A 33 -6.81 4.68 6.12
C ASP A 33 -6.01 3.47 5.60
N ARG A 34 -5.54 2.65 6.54
CA ARG A 34 -4.71 1.48 6.24
C ARG A 34 -5.41 0.49 5.30
N GLU A 35 -6.67 0.17 5.55
CA GLU A 35 -7.38 -0.85 4.76
C GLU A 35 -7.76 -0.32 3.38
N VAL A 36 -8.10 0.97 3.29
CA VAL A 36 -8.30 1.66 2.00
C VAL A 36 -7.02 1.63 1.17
N LEU A 37 -5.86 1.90 1.79
CA LEU A 37 -4.56 1.85 1.11
C LEU A 37 -4.24 0.44 0.61
N HIS A 38 -4.53 -0.60 1.41
CA HIS A 38 -4.36 -2.00 1.01
C HIS A 38 -5.26 -2.36 -0.18
N LEU A 39 -6.54 -1.98 -0.14
CA LEU A 39 -7.48 -2.21 -1.23
C LEU A 39 -7.03 -1.51 -2.52
N ARG A 40 -6.70 -0.21 -2.44
CA ARG A 40 -6.20 0.58 -3.57
C ARG A 40 -4.96 -0.06 -4.21
N ASN A 41 -4.01 -0.49 -3.38
CA ASN A 41 -2.79 -1.18 -3.83
C ASN A 41 -3.09 -2.47 -4.59
N SER A 42 -4.09 -3.24 -4.16
CA SER A 42 -4.48 -4.50 -4.82
C SER A 42 -5.11 -4.31 -6.21
N LEU A 43 -5.80 -3.17 -6.42
CA LEU A 43 -6.55 -2.90 -7.64
C LEU A 43 -5.68 -2.28 -8.76
N ILE A 44 -4.59 -1.60 -8.41
CA ILE A 44 -3.72 -0.92 -9.38
C ILE A 44 -3.09 -1.83 -10.43
N PRO A 45 -2.56 -3.03 -10.10
CA PRO A 45 -2.04 -3.93 -11.13
C PRO A 45 -3.11 -4.32 -12.16
N GLN A 46 -4.37 -4.45 -11.74
CA GLN A 46 -5.49 -4.75 -12.63
C GLN A 46 -5.79 -3.53 -13.52
N TYR A 47 -5.86 -2.34 -12.92
CA TYR A 47 -6.00 -1.07 -13.63
C TYR A 47 -4.92 -0.89 -14.71
N ALA A 48 -3.65 -1.06 -14.33
CA ALA A 48 -2.51 -0.95 -15.24
C ALA A 48 -2.58 -1.97 -16.39
N ARG A 49 -3.02 -3.21 -16.12
CA ARG A 49 -3.18 -4.23 -17.15
C ARG A 49 -4.24 -3.85 -18.19
N MET A 50 -5.38 -3.32 -17.77
CA MET A 50 -6.44 -2.88 -18.70
C MET A 50 -5.97 -1.74 -19.58
N VAL A 51 -5.27 -0.74 -19.00
CA VAL A 51 -4.69 0.38 -19.76
C VAL A 51 -3.65 -0.13 -20.75
N TYR A 52 -2.77 -1.03 -20.33
CA TYR A 52 -1.73 -1.62 -21.19
C TYR A 52 -2.33 -2.41 -22.37
N ASN A 53 -3.41 -3.14 -22.13
CA ASN A 53 -4.12 -3.91 -23.15
C ASN A 53 -5.02 -3.06 -24.06
N GLY A 54 -5.12 -1.74 -23.83
CA GLY A 54 -5.93 -0.84 -24.65
C GLY A 54 -7.41 -0.77 -24.28
N PHE A 55 -7.83 -1.34 -23.15
CA PHE A 55 -9.21 -1.27 -22.66
C PHE A 55 -9.51 0.07 -21.99
N TRP A 56 -9.17 1.18 -22.66
CA TRP A 56 -9.38 2.51 -22.11
C TRP A 56 -10.85 2.86 -21.97
N PHE A 57 -11.75 2.42 -22.85
CA PHE A 57 -13.18 2.80 -22.81
C PHE A 57 -14.08 1.78 -22.12
N SER A 58 -13.52 0.71 -21.54
CA SER A 58 -14.30 -0.37 -20.99
C SER A 58 -15.06 0.02 -19.71
N PRO A 59 -16.21 -0.62 -19.43
CA PRO A 59 -17.01 -0.36 -18.24
C PRO A 59 -16.28 -0.74 -16.95
N GLU A 60 -15.51 -1.83 -16.94
CA GLU A 60 -14.75 -2.26 -15.77
C GLU A 60 -13.70 -1.23 -15.32
N ARG A 61 -13.04 -0.58 -16.28
CA ARG A 61 -12.10 0.51 -15.99
C ARG A 61 -12.81 1.76 -15.46
N ARG A 62 -14.06 2.03 -15.86
CA ARG A 62 -14.87 3.15 -15.30
C ARG A 62 -15.20 2.90 -13.83
N MET A 63 -15.61 1.67 -13.51
CA MET A 63 -15.90 1.28 -12.14
C MET A 63 -14.65 1.42 -11.24
N LEU A 64 -13.50 0.95 -11.71
CA LEU A 64 -12.25 1.07 -10.96
C LEU A 64 -11.77 2.51 -10.84
N GLN A 65 -11.94 3.33 -11.87
CA GLN A 65 -11.62 4.76 -11.79
C GLN A 65 -12.45 5.46 -10.72
N ALA A 66 -13.76 5.20 -10.64
CA ALA A 66 -14.62 5.79 -9.61
C ALA A 66 -14.17 5.45 -8.18
N ALA A 67 -13.77 4.20 -7.94
CA ALA A 67 -13.22 3.79 -6.65
C ALA A 67 -11.88 4.48 -6.32
N MET A 68 -11.03 4.69 -7.34
CA MET A 68 -9.76 5.41 -7.17
C MET A 68 -9.98 6.90 -6.92
N ASP A 69 -10.95 7.51 -7.59
CA ASP A 69 -11.31 8.93 -7.43
C ASP A 69 -11.87 9.18 -6.04
N GLU A 70 -12.72 8.29 -5.52
CA GLU A 70 -13.20 8.33 -4.14
C GLU A 70 -12.04 8.26 -3.14
N ALA A 71 -11.17 7.27 -3.27
CA ALA A 71 -10.01 7.14 -2.39
C ALA A 71 -9.08 8.36 -2.46
N ALA A 72 -8.97 9.02 -3.62
CA ALA A 72 -8.11 10.19 -3.79
C ALA A 72 -8.65 11.47 -3.12
N GLN A 73 -9.94 11.54 -2.72
CA GLN A 73 -10.54 12.75 -2.15
C GLN A 73 -9.86 13.20 -0.85
N THR A 74 -9.38 12.25 -0.05
CA THR A 74 -8.73 12.54 1.24
C THR A 74 -7.26 12.92 1.09
N VAL A 75 -6.66 12.74 -0.10
CA VAL A 75 -5.22 12.90 -0.33
C VAL A 75 -4.88 14.36 -0.61
N THR A 76 -4.85 15.16 0.46
CA THR A 76 -4.45 16.56 0.40
C THR A 76 -3.25 16.79 1.33
N GLY A 77 -2.17 17.37 0.81
CA GLY A 77 -0.99 17.65 1.61
C GLY A 77 0.25 18.01 0.81
N GLU A 78 1.34 18.23 1.53
CA GLU A 78 2.65 18.61 1.02
C GLU A 78 3.71 17.59 1.45
N ALA A 79 4.57 17.18 0.51
CA ALA A 79 5.71 16.31 0.78
C ALA A 79 7.02 17.04 0.45
N ARG A 80 7.95 17.04 1.39
CA ARG A 80 9.31 17.58 1.20
C ARG A 80 10.24 16.45 0.78
N LEU A 81 10.77 16.56 -0.43
CA LEU A 81 11.72 15.61 -1.00
C LEU A 81 13.14 16.20 -1.04
N LYS A 82 14.16 15.39 -0.74
CA LYS A 82 15.57 15.68 -0.98
C LYS A 82 16.06 14.82 -2.13
N LEU A 83 16.60 15.49 -3.14
CA LEU A 83 17.11 14.85 -4.35
C LEU A 83 18.62 14.77 -4.28
N TYR A 84 19.17 13.59 -4.51
CA TYR A 84 20.61 13.38 -4.49
C TYR A 84 21.04 12.30 -5.47
N ARG A 85 21.85 12.67 -6.47
CA ARG A 85 22.46 11.76 -7.47
C ARG A 85 21.48 10.73 -8.06
N GLY A 86 20.31 11.18 -8.50
CA GLY A 86 19.27 10.31 -9.08
C GLY A 86 18.43 9.55 -8.05
N ASN A 87 18.68 9.70 -6.76
CA ASN A 87 17.83 9.20 -5.68
C ASN A 87 16.88 10.31 -5.17
N CYS A 88 15.69 9.91 -4.72
CA CYS A 88 14.74 10.77 -4.03
C CYS A 88 14.46 10.23 -2.62
N MET A 89 14.60 11.09 -1.62
CA MET A 89 14.35 10.74 -0.23
C MET A 89 13.25 11.65 0.32
N ILE A 90 12.28 11.08 1.02
CA ILE A 90 11.20 11.84 1.68
C ILE A 90 11.75 12.33 3.02
N VAL A 91 11.81 13.65 3.21
CA VAL A 91 12.35 14.29 4.43
C VAL A 91 11.24 14.78 5.35
N GLY A 92 10.07 15.12 4.81
CA GLY A 92 8.95 15.59 5.61
C GLY A 92 7.63 15.44 4.88
N ARG A 93 6.54 15.39 5.65
CA ARG A 93 5.16 15.25 5.18
C ARG A 93 4.28 16.17 6.02
N ARG A 94 3.33 16.86 5.40
CA ARG A 94 2.36 17.72 6.09
C ARG A 94 1.01 17.55 5.40
N ALA A 95 -0.06 17.43 6.17
CA ALA A 95 -1.43 17.45 5.67
C ALA A 95 -2.29 18.35 6.58
N PRO A 96 -3.35 18.97 6.05
CA PRO A 96 -4.31 19.73 6.86
C PRO A 96 -5.12 18.83 7.79
N GLN A 97 -5.36 17.57 7.40
CA GLN A 97 -6.10 16.57 8.19
C GLN A 97 -5.34 15.23 8.18
N PRO A 98 -4.28 15.08 9.00
CA PRO A 98 -3.56 13.82 9.10
C PRO A 98 -4.37 12.81 9.95
N LEU A 99 -4.41 11.55 9.50
CA LEU A 99 -4.86 10.42 10.35
C LEU A 99 -3.79 10.03 11.38
N TYR A 100 -2.57 10.50 11.19
CA TYR A 100 -1.45 10.27 12.11
C TYR A 100 -1.55 11.21 13.33
N ASP A 101 -1.75 10.63 14.51
CA ASP A 101 -1.67 11.35 15.79
C ASP A 101 -0.34 10.99 16.51
N PRO A 102 0.57 11.96 16.71
CA PRO A 102 1.82 11.73 17.44
C PRO A 102 1.62 11.20 18.86
N ARG A 103 0.53 11.57 19.53
CA ARG A 103 0.25 11.19 20.93
C ARG A 103 -0.04 9.71 21.10
N LEU A 104 -0.60 9.08 20.06
CA LEU A 104 -0.82 7.63 20.02
C LEU A 104 0.49 6.86 19.74
N ALA A 105 1.48 7.51 19.13
CA ALA A 105 2.74 6.88 18.74
C ALA A 105 3.87 7.04 19.79
N THR A 106 3.69 7.91 20.78
CA THR A 106 4.67 8.13 21.85
C THR A 106 4.58 7.07 22.93
N PHE A 107 5.73 6.52 23.34
CA PHE A 107 5.83 5.54 24.43
C PHE A 107 5.66 6.15 25.83
N GLU A 108 5.71 7.47 25.96
CA GLU A 108 5.81 8.17 27.26
C GLU A 108 4.46 8.55 27.87
N LEU A 109 3.36 8.51 27.11
CA LEU A 109 2.03 8.94 27.56
C LEU A 109 1.14 7.72 27.80
N GLU A 110 1.07 7.26 29.05
CA GLU A 110 0.25 6.12 29.48
C GLU A 110 -1.28 6.35 29.38
N GLU A 111 -1.73 7.57 29.10
CA GLU A 111 -3.17 7.92 29.14
C GLU A 111 -3.94 7.69 27.82
N VAL A 112 -3.27 7.51 26.68
CA VAL A 112 -3.96 7.55 25.36
C VAL A 112 -4.39 6.16 24.86
N TYR A 113 -3.76 5.08 25.30
CA TYR A 113 -4.04 3.72 24.81
C TYR A 113 -3.83 2.64 25.89
N ASP A 114 -4.84 1.79 26.12
CA ASP A 114 -4.74 0.66 27.05
C ASP A 114 -3.96 -0.51 26.41
N GLN A 115 -2.72 -0.69 26.87
CA GLN A 115 -1.84 -1.75 26.37
C GLN A 115 -2.36 -3.16 26.65
N ARG A 116 -3.27 -3.35 27.61
CA ARG A 116 -3.83 -4.67 27.96
C ARG A 116 -4.67 -5.27 26.84
N ASP A 117 -5.32 -4.43 26.05
CA ASP A 117 -6.16 -4.86 24.92
C ASP A 117 -5.35 -5.52 23.80
N ALA A 118 -4.07 -5.15 23.66
CA ALA A 118 -3.17 -5.76 22.69
C ALA A 118 -3.03 -7.28 22.91
N GLY A 119 -3.03 -7.73 24.17
CA GLY A 119 -2.94 -9.15 24.51
C GLY A 119 -4.15 -9.95 24.00
N GLY A 120 -5.35 -9.37 24.08
CA GLY A 120 -6.57 -9.96 23.51
C GLY A 120 -6.50 -10.00 21.98
N PHE A 121 -6.11 -8.90 21.35
CA PHE A 121 -5.98 -8.79 19.90
C PHE A 121 -5.00 -9.80 19.31
N ILE A 122 -3.83 -9.98 19.93
CA ILE A 122 -2.83 -10.97 19.49
C ILE A 122 -3.40 -12.38 19.59
N LYS A 123 -4.04 -12.73 20.71
CA LYS A 123 -4.63 -14.07 20.90
C LYS A 123 -5.69 -14.38 19.85
N LEU A 124 -6.55 -13.41 19.53
CA LEU A 124 -7.64 -13.56 18.57
C LEU A 124 -7.12 -13.71 17.14
N ASN A 125 -6.15 -12.87 16.73
CA ASN A 125 -5.50 -13.01 15.42
C ASN A 125 -4.67 -14.30 15.29
N ALA A 126 -4.01 -14.73 16.37
CA ALA A 126 -3.24 -15.96 16.39
C ALA A 126 -4.12 -17.22 16.38
N LEU A 127 -5.40 -17.13 16.75
CA LEU A 127 -6.30 -18.28 16.84
C LEU A 127 -6.36 -19.06 15.52
N ARG A 128 -6.51 -18.37 14.39
CA ARG A 128 -6.54 -19.00 13.06
C ARG A 128 -5.27 -19.79 12.75
N LEU A 129 -4.11 -19.26 13.15
CA LEU A 129 -2.79 -19.90 12.93
C LEU A 129 -2.63 -21.11 13.85
N ARG A 130 -3.07 -21.00 15.11
CA ARG A 130 -3.04 -22.10 16.08
C ARG A 130 -3.93 -23.27 15.64
N MET A 131 -5.11 -22.99 15.08
CA MET A 131 -6.00 -24.01 14.53
C MET A 131 -5.38 -24.73 13.33
N ALA A 132 -4.83 -23.97 12.36
CA ALA A 132 -4.16 -24.55 11.20
C ALA A 132 -2.97 -25.43 11.60
N ALA A 133 -2.13 -24.97 12.54
CA ALA A 133 -1.00 -25.75 13.05
C ALA A 133 -1.43 -27.03 13.80
N ARG A 134 -2.59 -27.01 14.47
CA ARG A 134 -3.15 -28.20 15.15
C ARG A 134 -3.73 -29.20 14.16
N ALA A 135 -4.39 -28.72 13.10
CA ALA A 135 -4.89 -29.57 12.01
C ALA A 135 -3.74 -30.23 11.23
N GLY A 136 -2.69 -29.47 10.88
CA GLY A 136 -1.50 -30.00 10.20
C GLY A 136 -0.78 -31.09 11.01
N ARG A 137 -0.62 -30.89 12.33
CA ARG A 137 -0.06 -31.91 13.24
C ARG A 137 -0.90 -33.19 13.32
N ARG A 138 -2.23 -33.07 13.30
CA ARG A 138 -3.15 -34.21 13.32
C ARG A 138 -3.12 -35.02 12.01
N ASN A 139 -2.81 -34.38 10.89
CA ASN A 139 -2.66 -35.07 9.60
C ASN A 139 -1.30 -35.77 9.50
N ALA A 140 -0.23 -35.17 10.04
CA ALA A 140 1.09 -35.79 10.10
C ALA A 140 1.10 -37.07 10.97
N SER A 141 0.37 -37.08 12.10
CA SER A 141 0.27 -38.26 12.98
C SER A 141 -0.63 -39.37 12.45
N LYS A 142 -1.39 -39.14 11.37
CA LYS A 142 -2.27 -40.15 10.72
C LYS A 142 -1.64 -40.76 9.46
N ALA A 143 -0.57 -40.16 8.95
CA ALA A 143 0.17 -40.65 7.78
C ALA A 143 1.33 -41.58 8.16
N GLN A 144 1.37 -42.02 9.42
CA GLN A 144 2.42 -42.84 10.02
C GLN A 144 1.79 -44.08 10.67
#